data_AF-A0A0F9AXZ7-F1
#
_entry.id   AF-A0A0F9AXZ7-F1
#
_cell.length_a   1.000
_cell.length_b   1.000
_cell.length_c   1.000
_cell.angle_alpha   90.00
_cell.angle_beta   90.00
_cell.angle_gamma   90.00
#
_symmetry.space_group_name_H-M   'P 1'
#
loop_
_entity.id
_entity.type
_entity.pdbx_description
1 polymer ?
#
loop_
_entity_poly.entity_id
_entity_poly.type
_entity_poly.pdbx_seq_one_letter_code
_entity_poly.pdbx_strand_id
1 'polypeptide(L)'
;MDPFEYFASRDPVIKKKYDALRDFYYHMENADFVAKKYGYTLSTFYSLTKDFRRFLNQNPQEDYFFLSKHQGRKHKEPEAGVDQLIIDMRKKNYSAEDILQSLQATGKSISYQYVYQLLRSEGFAKLPRRDKQEKASLETPKLKAPVSEPISLQKESFITSSAGLLCFLPYIHKYDIGKLIEDSGYPATKQISTQLSIMSFLALKLNNIRRYSCDDLWCMDRGCGLFAGLNVLPKNAWFSSYSHRVIRETNLAFLKGLHQIWIDNGLLSNTSNLDFTTIPYWGDDSHLENNWSGKRNKALSSMLAVLAQDPDSGIIDYGDADIRHKNESDVVLEYLDFYRQTTSGKQDLKYLVFDSKFTNYENLSR
;
A
#
# COMPACT_ATOMS: atom_id res chain seq x y z
N MET A 1 28.40 45.55 -29.97
CA MET A 1 29.77 45.01 -30.10
C MET A 1 30.01 44.87 -31.58
N ASP A 2 30.96 45.64 -32.11
CA ASP A 2 31.36 45.51 -33.50
C ASP A 2 31.97 44.11 -33.75
N PRO A 3 31.81 43.47 -34.93
CA PRO A 3 32.38 42.15 -35.18
C PRO A 3 33.89 42.10 -34.90
N PHE A 4 34.63 43.19 -35.18
CA PHE A 4 36.04 43.28 -34.84
C PHE A 4 36.24 43.19 -33.33
N GLU A 5 35.49 43.94 -32.53
CA GLU A 5 35.57 43.89 -31.07
C GLU A 5 35.26 42.50 -30.50
N TYR A 6 34.28 41.80 -31.09
CA TYR A 6 33.97 40.43 -30.67
C TYR A 6 35.16 39.51 -30.88
N PHE A 7 35.80 39.55 -32.06
CA PHE A 7 36.96 38.70 -32.35
C PHE A 7 38.25 39.18 -31.66
N ALA A 8 38.41 40.48 -31.43
CA ALA A 8 39.54 41.05 -30.70
C ALA A 8 39.47 40.85 -29.18
N SER A 9 38.26 40.66 -28.62
CA SER A 9 38.09 40.43 -27.18
C SER A 9 38.77 39.14 -26.72
N ARG A 10 39.47 39.20 -25.59
CA ARG A 10 40.20 38.07 -25.00
C ARG A 10 39.62 37.62 -23.66
N ASP A 11 38.40 38.06 -23.36
CA ASP A 11 37.78 37.90 -22.04
C ASP A 11 37.44 36.44 -21.70
N PRO A 12 36.88 35.62 -22.62
CA PRO A 12 36.64 34.22 -22.32
C PRO A 12 37.96 33.43 -22.32
N VAL A 13 38.28 32.79 -21.19
CA VAL A 13 39.51 31.98 -21.02
C VAL A 13 39.65 30.90 -22.11
N ILE A 14 38.54 30.31 -22.54
CA ILE A 14 38.55 29.27 -23.58
C ILE A 14 38.93 29.83 -24.96
N LYS A 15 38.43 31.03 -25.29
CA LYS A 15 38.72 31.71 -26.55
C LYS A 15 40.20 32.12 -26.60
N LYS A 16 40.70 32.68 -25.50
CA LYS A 16 42.12 33.02 -25.33
C LYS A 16 43.05 31.80 -25.50
N LYS A 17 42.66 30.62 -24.99
CA LYS A 17 43.42 29.37 -25.18
C LYS A 17 43.37 28.88 -26.62
N TYR A 18 42.19 28.89 -27.24
CA TYR A 18 42.00 28.50 -28.64
C TYR A 18 42.82 29.38 -29.58
N ASP A 19 42.69 30.71 -29.48
CA ASP A 19 43.39 31.65 -30.35
C ASP A 19 44.92 31.55 -30.18
N ALA A 20 45.43 31.40 -28.95
CA ALA A 20 46.87 31.23 -28.72
C ALA A 20 47.41 29.93 -29.34
N LEU A 21 46.67 28.82 -29.22
CA LEU A 21 47.07 27.55 -29.83
C LEU A 21 46.94 27.59 -31.37
N ARG A 22 45.94 28.30 -31.90
CA ARG A 22 45.80 28.53 -33.35
C ARG A 22 46.96 29.35 -33.89
N ASP A 23 47.34 30.44 -33.24
CA ASP A 23 48.45 31.28 -33.70
C ASP A 23 49.79 30.51 -33.71
N PHE A 24 49.99 29.64 -32.71
CA PHE A 24 51.19 28.81 -32.65
C PHE A 24 51.21 27.64 -33.64
N TYR A 25 50.11 26.88 -33.77
CA TYR A 25 50.10 25.68 -34.61
C TYR A 25 49.67 25.91 -36.07
N TYR A 26 48.76 26.85 -36.30
CA TYR A 26 48.21 27.13 -37.63
C TYR A 26 48.93 28.30 -38.30
N HIS A 27 49.15 29.40 -37.57
CA HIS A 27 49.89 30.55 -38.09
C HIS A 27 51.42 30.43 -37.92
N MET A 28 51.90 29.36 -37.27
CA MET A 28 53.32 29.07 -37.07
C MET A 28 54.10 30.21 -36.38
N GLU A 29 53.42 31.01 -35.55
CA GLU A 29 54.06 32.07 -34.78
C GLU A 29 54.99 31.50 -33.69
N ASN A 30 56.05 32.24 -33.32
CA ASN A 30 56.99 31.80 -32.29
C ASN A 30 56.31 31.73 -30.91
N ALA A 31 56.63 30.68 -30.13
CA ALA A 31 56.10 30.47 -28.78
C ALA A 31 56.31 31.68 -27.83
N ASP A 32 57.47 32.34 -27.89
CA ASP A 32 57.75 33.55 -27.10
C ASP A 32 56.84 34.72 -27.49
N PHE A 33 56.58 34.85 -28.78
CA PHE A 33 55.70 35.90 -29.31
C PHE A 33 54.25 35.63 -28.92
N VAL A 34 53.75 34.41 -29.12
CA VAL A 34 52.38 34.00 -28.75
C VAL A 34 52.17 34.10 -27.23
N ALA A 35 53.13 33.64 -26.43
CA ALA A 35 53.04 33.72 -24.97
C ALA A 35 52.91 35.18 -24.51
N LYS A 36 53.75 36.09 -25.02
CA LYS A 36 53.65 37.53 -24.72
C LYS A 36 52.35 38.13 -25.25
N LYS A 37 51.98 37.85 -26.51
CA LYS A 37 50.79 38.35 -27.18
C LYS A 37 49.53 38.04 -26.38
N TYR A 38 49.42 36.84 -25.82
CA TYR A 38 48.27 36.41 -25.03
C TYR A 38 48.50 36.50 -23.51
N GLY A 39 49.60 37.07 -23.01
CA GLY A 39 49.84 37.23 -21.57
C GLY A 39 49.96 35.90 -20.81
N TYR A 40 50.61 34.91 -21.41
CA TYR A 40 51.07 33.70 -20.74
C TYR A 40 52.57 33.81 -20.43
N THR A 41 53.05 33.12 -19.40
CA THR A 41 54.48 32.83 -19.31
C THR A 41 54.85 31.77 -20.35
N LEU A 42 56.09 31.77 -20.82
CA LEU A 42 56.57 30.78 -21.80
C LEU A 42 56.37 29.35 -21.29
N SER A 43 56.66 29.10 -20.00
CA SER A 43 56.44 27.79 -19.37
C SER A 43 54.96 27.39 -19.36
N THR A 44 54.06 28.32 -19.04
CA THR A 44 52.61 28.04 -19.03
C THR A 44 52.10 27.74 -20.44
N PHE A 45 52.61 28.44 -21.45
CA PHE A 45 52.24 28.19 -22.84
C PHE A 45 52.75 26.81 -23.32
N TYR A 46 53.95 26.40 -22.94
CA TYR A 46 54.43 25.05 -23.23
C TYR A 46 53.62 23.96 -22.52
N SER A 47 53.16 24.18 -21.29
CA SER A 47 52.22 23.26 -20.64
C SER A 47 50.90 23.16 -21.40
N LEU A 48 50.34 24.29 -21.85
CA LEU A 48 49.11 24.33 -22.65
C LEU A 48 49.25 23.55 -23.97
N THR A 49 50.37 23.75 -24.69
CA THR A 49 50.63 23.01 -25.94
C THR A 49 50.82 21.51 -25.70
N LYS A 50 51.47 21.11 -24.59
CA LYS A 50 51.63 19.71 -24.19
C LYS A 50 50.29 19.07 -23.88
N ASP A 51 49.44 19.73 -23.10
CA ASP A 51 48.10 19.23 -22.75
C ASP A 51 47.22 19.07 -23.99
N PHE A 52 47.28 20.03 -24.91
CA PHE A 52 46.55 19.95 -26.18
C PHE A 52 47.01 18.77 -27.05
N ARG A 53 48.33 18.58 -27.22
CA ARG A 53 48.86 17.41 -27.94
C ARG A 53 48.47 16.09 -27.28
N ARG A 54 48.54 16.01 -25.95
CA ARG A 54 48.14 14.82 -25.20
C ARG A 54 46.66 14.50 -25.45
N PHE A 55 45.80 15.51 -25.45
CA PHE A 55 44.37 15.32 -25.72
C PHE A 55 44.14 14.80 -27.14
N LEU A 56 44.74 15.42 -28.16
CA LEU A 56 44.59 14.98 -29.56
C LEU A 56 45.08 13.55 -29.79
N ASN A 57 46.14 13.14 -29.09
CA ASN A 57 46.66 11.77 -29.16
C ASN A 57 45.73 10.74 -28.50
N GLN A 58 45.03 11.14 -27.42
CA GLN A 58 44.13 10.24 -26.67
C GLN A 58 42.73 10.17 -27.28
N ASN A 59 42.21 11.31 -27.77
CA ASN A 59 40.85 11.46 -28.28
C ASN A 59 40.86 12.14 -29.67
N PRO A 60 41.36 11.47 -30.73
CA PRO A 60 41.58 12.08 -32.04
C PRO A 60 40.29 12.51 -32.77
N GLN A 61 39.13 12.07 -32.30
CA GLN A 61 37.81 12.36 -32.89
C GLN A 61 36.97 13.33 -32.06
N GLU A 62 37.49 13.82 -30.92
CA GLU A 62 36.80 14.79 -30.07
C GLU A 62 37.35 16.20 -30.25
N ASP A 63 36.47 17.20 -30.22
CA ASP A 63 36.88 18.61 -30.26
C ASP A 63 37.27 19.08 -28.84
N TYR A 64 38.50 19.57 -28.69
CA TYR A 64 39.04 20.03 -27.40
C TYR A 64 38.38 21.32 -26.88
N PHE A 65 37.78 22.14 -27.74
CA PHE A 65 37.26 23.46 -27.41
C PHE A 65 35.76 23.60 -27.59
N PHE A 66 35.20 22.94 -28.61
CA PHE A 66 33.82 23.12 -29.05
C PHE A 66 33.07 21.78 -29.09
N LEU A 67 32.59 21.35 -27.93
CA LEU A 67 31.73 20.17 -27.84
C LEU A 67 30.39 20.42 -28.55
N SER A 68 30.02 19.55 -29.48
CA SER A 68 28.69 19.52 -30.07
C SER A 68 27.69 19.04 -29.01
N LYS A 69 26.79 19.92 -28.57
CA LYS A 69 25.69 19.53 -27.68
C LYS A 69 24.73 18.66 -28.46
N HIS A 70 24.79 17.34 -28.27
CA HIS A 70 23.71 16.47 -28.73
C HIS A 70 22.42 16.84 -27.98
N GLN A 71 21.36 17.18 -28.73
CA GLN A 71 20.03 17.34 -28.13
C GLN A 71 19.67 16.03 -27.41
N GLY A 72 19.21 16.14 -26.17
CA GLY A 72 18.74 14.99 -25.41
C GLY A 72 17.63 14.24 -26.15
N ARG A 73 17.46 12.95 -25.85
CA ARG A 73 16.36 12.15 -26.41
C ARG A 73 15.03 12.87 -26.15
N LYS A 74 14.22 13.04 -27.20
CA LYS A 74 12.86 13.58 -27.07
C LYS A 74 12.02 12.66 -26.18
N HIS A 75 11.13 13.25 -25.38
CA HIS A 75 10.18 12.51 -24.57
C HIS A 75 9.41 11.51 -25.43
N LYS A 76 9.31 10.26 -24.97
CA LYS A 76 8.56 9.21 -25.64
C LYS A 76 7.63 8.58 -24.62
N GLU A 77 6.34 8.70 -24.88
CA GLU A 77 5.31 8.07 -24.08
C GLU A 77 5.42 6.53 -24.20
N PRO A 78 5.44 5.77 -23.07
CA PRO A 78 5.51 4.31 -23.07
C PRO A 78 4.30 3.66 -23.74
N GLU A 79 3.12 4.24 -23.52
CA GLU A 79 1.84 3.74 -24.00
C GLU A 79 0.87 4.93 -24.12
N ALA A 80 0.04 4.94 -25.16
CA ALA A 80 -0.82 6.08 -25.45
C ALA A 80 -1.76 6.43 -24.27
N GLY A 81 -1.73 7.71 -23.85
CA GLY A 81 -2.62 8.25 -22.83
C GLY A 81 -2.15 8.05 -21.38
N VAL A 82 -0.97 7.46 -21.17
CA VAL A 82 -0.34 7.34 -19.84
C VAL A 82 0.03 8.72 -19.29
N ASP A 83 0.53 9.62 -20.13
CA ASP A 83 0.98 10.94 -19.68
C ASP A 83 -0.19 11.78 -19.20
N GLN A 84 -1.26 11.80 -20.00
CA GLN A 84 -2.50 12.48 -19.64
C GLN A 84 -3.07 11.93 -18.33
N LEU A 85 -3.04 10.61 -18.16
CA LEU A 85 -3.49 9.96 -16.94
C LEU A 85 -2.65 10.35 -15.71
N ILE A 86 -1.32 10.37 -15.83
CA ILE A 86 -0.41 10.82 -14.76
C ILE A 86 -0.74 12.27 -14.37
N ILE A 87 -0.95 13.15 -15.36
CA ILE A 87 -1.30 14.56 -15.16
C ILE A 87 -2.66 14.70 -14.48
N ASP A 88 -3.66 13.94 -14.91
CA ASP A 88 -5.02 13.99 -14.36
C ASP A 88 -5.06 13.49 -12.91
N MET A 89 -4.34 12.42 -12.60
CA MET A 89 -4.15 11.98 -11.22
C MET A 89 -3.39 13.04 -10.41
N ARG A 90 -2.38 13.68 -11.00
CA ARG A 90 -1.64 14.72 -10.29
C ARG A 90 -2.52 15.92 -9.93
N LYS A 91 -3.40 16.36 -10.83
CA LYS A 91 -4.37 17.43 -10.60
C LYS A 91 -5.33 17.12 -9.44
N LYS A 92 -5.57 15.84 -9.17
CA LYS A 92 -6.33 15.35 -8.02
C LYS A 92 -5.49 15.15 -6.75
N ASN A 93 -4.28 15.70 -6.71
CA ASN A 93 -3.34 15.62 -5.59
C ASN A 93 -2.80 14.21 -5.28
N TYR A 94 -2.78 13.27 -6.23
CA TYR A 94 -2.05 12.01 -6.04
C TYR A 94 -0.53 12.25 -6.05
N SER A 95 0.20 11.56 -5.16
CA SER A 95 1.67 11.59 -5.18
C SER A 95 2.22 10.73 -6.32
N ALA A 96 3.50 10.92 -6.66
CA ALA A 96 4.16 10.08 -7.66
C ALA A 96 4.12 8.59 -7.30
N GLU A 97 4.17 8.25 -6.00
CA GLU A 97 4.04 6.87 -5.51
C GLU A 97 2.63 6.33 -5.70
N ASP A 98 1.61 7.12 -5.30
CA ASP A 98 0.20 6.72 -5.46
C ASP A 98 -0.16 6.51 -6.94
N ILE A 99 0.35 7.39 -7.81
CA ILE A 99 0.18 7.30 -9.27
C ILE A 99 0.83 6.02 -9.79
N LEU A 100 2.08 5.76 -9.40
CA LEU A 100 2.81 4.59 -9.86
C LEU A 100 2.16 3.28 -9.38
N GLN A 101 1.75 3.22 -8.12
CA GLN A 101 1.02 2.07 -7.55
C GLN A 101 -0.25 1.77 -8.36
N SER A 102 -1.06 2.81 -8.65
CA SER A 102 -2.28 2.67 -9.44
C SER A 102 -2.01 2.20 -10.88
N LEU A 103 -0.96 2.73 -11.51
CA LEU A 103 -0.58 2.34 -12.88
C LEU A 103 -0.08 0.89 -12.93
N GLN A 104 0.75 0.47 -11.98
CA GLN A 104 1.27 -0.89 -11.91
C GLN A 104 0.17 -1.91 -11.63
N ALA A 105 -0.84 -1.56 -10.83
CA ALA A 105 -2.01 -2.42 -10.63
C ALA A 105 -2.77 -2.68 -11.94
N THR A 106 -2.80 -1.72 -12.87
CA THR A 106 -3.39 -1.92 -14.22
C THR A 106 -2.50 -2.72 -15.18
N GLY A 107 -1.38 -3.29 -14.72
CA GLY A 107 -0.44 -4.08 -15.52
C GLY A 107 0.60 -3.25 -16.29
N LYS A 108 0.67 -1.93 -16.05
CA LYS A 108 1.60 -1.04 -16.76
C LYS A 108 2.97 -1.04 -16.09
N SER A 109 4.01 -1.40 -16.84
CA SER A 109 5.40 -1.36 -16.39
C SER A 109 5.99 0.05 -16.53
N ILE A 110 5.65 0.93 -15.60
CA ILE A 110 6.16 2.31 -15.55
C ILE A 110 7.16 2.42 -14.39
N SER A 111 8.19 3.25 -14.55
CA SER A 111 9.17 3.52 -13.48
C SER A 111 8.79 4.77 -12.68
N TYR A 112 9.21 4.83 -11.41
CA TYR A 112 9.04 6.04 -10.59
C TYR A 112 9.71 7.25 -11.24
N GLN A 113 10.89 7.04 -11.81
CA GLN A 113 11.65 8.09 -12.47
C GLN A 113 10.89 8.70 -13.66
N TYR A 114 10.17 7.88 -14.42
CA TYR A 114 9.31 8.35 -15.52
C TYR A 114 8.22 9.28 -15.01
N VAL A 115 7.45 8.84 -14.00
CA VAL A 115 6.38 9.65 -13.39
C VAL A 115 6.96 10.95 -12.83
N TYR A 116 8.06 10.87 -12.09
CA TYR A 116 8.72 12.03 -11.49
C TYR A 116 9.20 13.04 -12.54
N GLN A 117 9.83 12.58 -13.63
CA GLN A 117 10.32 13.45 -14.70
C GLN A 117 9.18 14.11 -15.46
N LEU A 118 8.12 13.37 -15.79
CA LEU A 118 6.94 13.92 -16.45
C LEU A 118 6.26 14.99 -15.59
N LEU A 119 6.04 14.71 -14.31
CA LEU A 119 5.44 15.70 -13.40
C LEU A 119 6.31 16.96 -13.27
N ARG A 120 7.63 16.79 -13.26
CA ARG A 120 8.58 17.90 -13.22
C ARG A 120 8.59 18.71 -14.52
N SER A 121 8.50 18.07 -15.69
CA SER A 121 8.45 18.76 -16.98
C SER A 121 7.15 19.55 -17.16
N GLU A 122 6.05 19.03 -16.63
CA GLU A 122 4.74 19.69 -16.60
C GLU A 122 4.63 20.79 -15.52
N GLY A 123 5.69 21.03 -14.74
CA GLY A 123 5.74 22.12 -13.77
C GLY A 123 5.09 21.81 -12.41
N PHE A 124 4.74 20.55 -12.12
CA PHE A 124 4.21 20.19 -10.81
C PHE A 124 5.30 20.19 -9.73
N ALA A 125 5.07 20.95 -8.66
CA ALA A 125 5.92 20.93 -7.47
C ALA A 125 5.75 19.63 -6.66
N LYS A 126 6.70 19.31 -5.77
CA LYS A 126 6.57 18.18 -4.82
C LYS A 126 5.42 18.45 -3.84
N LEU A 127 4.61 17.43 -3.50
CA LEU A 127 3.57 17.61 -2.47
C LEU A 127 4.20 17.82 -1.09
N PRO A 128 3.58 18.65 -0.24
CA PRO A 128 3.91 18.68 1.18
C PRO A 128 3.64 17.32 1.83
N ARG A 129 4.21 17.10 3.01
CA ARG A 129 3.87 15.94 3.83
C ARG A 129 2.40 16.05 4.22
N ARG A 130 1.63 15.00 3.92
CA ARG A 130 0.19 14.91 4.19
C ARG A 130 -0.08 14.00 5.38
N ASP A 131 -1.15 14.29 6.11
CA ASP A 131 -1.64 13.40 7.16
C ASP A 131 -2.48 12.23 6.57
N LYS A 132 -2.97 11.33 7.43
CA LYS A 132 -3.80 10.19 6.99
C LYS A 132 -5.20 10.62 6.53
N GLN A 133 -5.75 11.70 7.08
CA GLN A 133 -7.10 12.17 6.75
C GLN A 133 -7.13 12.84 5.37
N GLU A 134 -6.15 13.69 5.08
CA GLU A 134 -5.93 14.33 3.79
C GLU A 134 -5.73 13.31 2.66
N LYS A 135 -5.03 12.20 2.95
CA LYS A 135 -4.89 11.10 1.99
C LYS A 135 -6.21 10.37 1.76
N ALA A 136 -7.01 10.20 2.81
CA ALA A 136 -8.30 9.51 2.72
C ALA A 136 -9.39 10.35 2.04
N SER A 137 -9.24 11.68 1.99
CA SER A 137 -10.17 12.62 1.36
C SER A 137 -9.85 12.93 -0.11
N LEU A 138 -8.86 12.27 -0.72
CA LEU A 138 -8.51 12.52 -2.11
C LEU A 138 -9.64 12.13 -3.05
N GLU A 139 -9.91 12.98 -4.04
CA GLU A 139 -10.86 12.66 -5.09
C GLU A 139 -10.39 11.44 -5.87
N THR A 140 -11.30 10.51 -6.07
CA THR A 140 -11.00 9.23 -6.67
C THR A 140 -10.56 9.36 -8.13
N PRO A 141 -9.48 8.69 -8.58
CA PRO A 141 -9.12 8.70 -9.98
C PRO A 141 -10.16 7.87 -10.75
N LYS A 142 -10.58 8.31 -11.94
CA LYS A 142 -11.49 7.52 -12.78
C LYS A 142 -10.71 6.44 -13.52
N LEU A 143 -10.01 5.60 -12.77
CA LEU A 143 -9.26 4.47 -13.28
C LEU A 143 -10.12 3.23 -13.18
N LYS A 144 -10.23 2.50 -14.29
CA LYS A 144 -10.90 1.20 -14.27
C LYS A 144 -9.98 0.21 -13.56
N ALA A 145 -10.35 -0.16 -12.33
CA ALA A 145 -9.65 -1.21 -11.60
C ALA A 145 -9.66 -2.51 -12.42
N PRO A 146 -8.55 -3.27 -12.40
CA PRO A 146 -8.55 -4.60 -13.00
C PRO A 146 -9.57 -5.49 -12.29
N VAL A 147 -10.05 -6.50 -13.00
CA VAL A 147 -10.95 -7.51 -12.42
C VAL A 147 -10.13 -8.33 -11.43
N SER A 148 -10.68 -8.58 -10.24
CA SER A 148 -10.03 -9.42 -9.23
C SER A 148 -10.01 -10.88 -9.67
N GLU A 149 -8.81 -11.42 -9.79
CA GLU A 149 -8.54 -12.76 -10.27
C GLU A 149 -7.43 -13.40 -9.43
N PRO A 150 -7.42 -14.74 -9.28
CA PRO A 150 -6.33 -15.46 -8.64
C PRO A 150 -4.97 -15.09 -9.22
N ILE A 151 -3.99 -14.90 -8.34
CA ILE A 151 -2.65 -14.52 -8.77
C ILE A 151 -2.01 -15.61 -9.63
N SER A 152 -1.38 -15.21 -10.75
CA SER A 152 -0.43 -16.06 -11.47
C SER A 152 0.96 -15.83 -10.88
N LEU A 153 1.63 -16.89 -10.46
CA LEU A 153 2.99 -16.82 -9.92
C LEU A 153 3.98 -16.51 -11.04
N GLN A 154 4.20 -15.22 -11.28
CA GLN A 154 5.15 -14.71 -12.26
C GLN A 154 6.15 -13.77 -11.58
N LYS A 155 7.34 -13.64 -12.17
CA LYS A 155 8.35 -12.70 -11.69
C LYS A 155 7.89 -11.27 -12.01
N GLU A 156 7.45 -10.55 -10.98
CA GLU A 156 6.99 -9.16 -11.10
C GLU A 156 7.70 -8.24 -10.10
N SER A 157 7.60 -6.94 -10.33
CA SER A 157 8.09 -5.90 -9.43
C SER A 157 7.09 -4.76 -9.40
N PHE A 158 6.62 -4.39 -8.21
CA PHE A 158 5.63 -3.33 -8.02
C PHE A 158 5.86 -2.58 -6.71
N ILE A 159 5.31 -1.37 -6.62
CA ILE A 159 5.27 -0.57 -5.40
C ILE A 159 3.96 -0.84 -4.68
N THR A 160 4.03 -0.92 -3.35
CA THR A 160 2.84 -1.01 -2.49
C THR A 160 3.09 -0.29 -1.18
N SER A 161 2.04 0.36 -0.67
CA SER A 161 1.98 0.93 0.68
C SER A 161 1.57 -0.11 1.74
N SER A 162 1.20 -1.32 1.32
CA SER A 162 0.64 -2.39 2.18
C SER A 162 1.60 -3.58 2.38
N ALA A 163 2.90 -3.40 2.13
CA ALA A 163 3.89 -4.48 2.26
C ALA A 163 3.89 -5.14 3.65
N GLY A 164 3.54 -4.39 4.70
CA GLY A 164 3.43 -4.91 6.07
C GLY A 164 2.41 -6.03 6.25
N LEU A 165 1.42 -6.14 5.35
CA LEU A 165 0.47 -7.27 5.36
C LEU A 165 1.19 -8.62 5.21
N LEU A 166 2.27 -8.67 4.43
CA LEU A 166 3.00 -9.91 4.14
C LEU A 166 3.62 -10.52 5.40
N CYS A 167 3.86 -9.71 6.45
CA CYS A 167 4.35 -10.18 7.75
C CYS A 167 3.35 -11.09 8.48
N PHE A 168 2.07 -11.09 8.10
CA PHE A 168 1.05 -11.96 8.69
C PHE A 168 0.96 -13.34 8.03
N LEU A 169 1.45 -13.49 6.79
CA LEU A 169 1.39 -14.77 6.07
C LEU A 169 2.10 -15.92 6.80
N PRO A 170 3.29 -15.74 7.43
CA PRO A 170 3.93 -16.79 8.21
C PRO A 170 3.07 -17.27 9.39
N TYR A 171 2.31 -16.39 10.04
CA TYR A 171 1.43 -16.76 11.16
C TYR A 171 0.20 -17.52 10.67
N ILE A 172 -0.41 -17.07 9.57
CA ILE A 172 -1.54 -17.74 8.93
C ILE A 172 -1.15 -19.16 8.51
N HIS A 173 0.06 -19.34 8.00
CA HIS A 173 0.60 -20.65 7.65
C HIS A 173 0.95 -21.48 8.90
N LYS A 174 1.66 -20.91 9.87
CA LYS A 174 2.10 -21.60 11.09
C LYS A 174 0.93 -22.23 11.85
N TYR A 175 -0.18 -21.51 11.98
CA TYR A 175 -1.36 -21.95 12.72
C TYR A 175 -2.40 -22.65 11.84
N ASP A 176 -2.09 -22.92 10.57
CA ASP A 176 -2.98 -23.56 9.58
C ASP A 176 -4.36 -22.86 9.42
N ILE A 177 -4.40 -21.55 9.70
CA ILE A 177 -5.63 -20.73 9.61
C ILE A 177 -6.13 -20.73 8.16
N GLY A 178 -5.22 -20.75 7.18
CA GLY A 178 -5.59 -20.79 5.76
C GLY A 178 -6.41 -22.02 5.40
N LYS A 179 -6.06 -23.20 5.94
CA LYS A 179 -6.80 -24.44 5.72
C LYS A 179 -8.14 -24.42 6.44
N LEU A 180 -8.16 -23.95 7.69
CA LEU A 180 -9.41 -23.79 8.43
C LEU A 180 -10.42 -22.89 7.68
N ILE A 181 -9.94 -21.81 7.07
CA ILE A 181 -10.80 -20.94 6.25
C ILE A 181 -11.37 -21.71 5.05
N GLU A 182 -10.56 -22.51 4.36
CA GLU A 182 -11.03 -23.27 3.20
C GLU A 182 -12.10 -24.32 3.61
N ASP A 183 -11.92 -24.93 4.78
CA ASP A 183 -12.80 -25.96 5.33
C ASP A 183 -14.05 -25.38 6.04
N SER A 184 -14.16 -24.05 6.20
CA SER A 184 -15.20 -23.45 7.04
C SER A 184 -16.61 -23.43 6.42
N GLY A 185 -16.71 -23.70 5.11
CA GLY A 185 -17.97 -23.58 4.37
C GLY A 185 -18.39 -22.15 4.06
N TYR A 186 -17.52 -21.16 4.24
CA TYR A 186 -17.78 -19.78 3.83
C TYR A 186 -18.06 -19.67 2.32
N PRO A 187 -18.84 -18.65 1.88
CA PRO A 187 -19.17 -18.50 0.47
C PRO A 187 -17.94 -18.40 -0.42
N ALA A 188 -18.04 -18.95 -1.63
CA ALA A 188 -17.06 -18.78 -2.69
C ALA A 188 -17.74 -18.29 -3.98
N THR A 189 -16.93 -17.99 -4.99
CA THR A 189 -17.37 -17.79 -6.38
C THR A 189 -16.52 -18.66 -7.30
N LYS A 190 -16.89 -18.76 -8.58
CA LYS A 190 -16.07 -19.49 -9.57
C LYS A 190 -14.65 -18.95 -9.72
N GLN A 191 -14.46 -17.65 -9.46
CA GLN A 191 -13.18 -16.95 -9.63
C GLN A 191 -12.40 -16.80 -8.33
N ILE A 192 -13.09 -16.68 -7.19
CA ILE A 192 -12.47 -16.36 -5.89
C ILE A 192 -12.92 -17.44 -4.89
N SER A 193 -11.96 -18.25 -4.42
CA SER A 193 -12.21 -19.30 -3.44
C SER A 193 -12.55 -18.74 -2.06
N THR A 194 -12.90 -19.63 -1.14
CA THR A 194 -13.19 -19.30 0.25
C THR A 194 -12.00 -18.65 0.93
N GLN A 195 -10.81 -19.25 0.82
CA GLN A 195 -9.58 -18.68 1.35
C GLN A 195 -9.29 -17.28 0.83
N LEU A 196 -9.28 -17.09 -0.50
CA LEU A 196 -8.98 -15.78 -1.10
C LEU A 196 -10.02 -14.71 -0.68
N SER A 197 -11.27 -15.13 -0.46
CA SER A 197 -12.35 -14.25 -0.01
C SER A 197 -12.09 -13.71 1.39
N ILE A 198 -11.85 -14.60 2.38
CA ILE A 198 -11.60 -14.17 3.76
C ILE A 198 -10.27 -13.43 3.88
N MET A 199 -9.24 -13.84 3.15
CA MET A 199 -7.97 -13.11 3.08
C MET A 199 -8.14 -11.69 2.53
N SER A 200 -9.08 -11.47 1.60
CA SER A 200 -9.44 -10.13 1.11
C SER A 200 -10.07 -9.26 2.20
N PHE A 201 -10.94 -9.81 3.05
CA PHE A 201 -11.48 -9.09 4.21
C PHE A 201 -10.38 -8.78 5.23
N LEU A 202 -9.50 -9.75 5.49
CA LEU A 202 -8.39 -9.60 6.42
C LEU A 202 -7.42 -8.50 5.96
N ALA A 203 -7.14 -8.42 4.64
CA ALA A 203 -6.31 -7.37 4.05
C ALA A 203 -6.85 -5.96 4.38
N LEU A 204 -8.17 -5.75 4.22
CA LEU A 204 -8.81 -4.48 4.54
C LEU A 204 -8.73 -4.16 6.04
N LYS A 205 -8.96 -5.16 6.90
CA LYS A 205 -8.94 -4.99 8.35
C LYS A 205 -7.54 -4.65 8.87
N LEU A 206 -6.52 -5.40 8.45
CA LEU A 206 -5.13 -5.20 8.86
C LEU A 206 -4.56 -3.87 8.37
N ASN A 207 -5.00 -3.37 7.20
CA ASN A 207 -4.63 -2.05 6.72
C ASN A 207 -5.49 -0.90 7.26
N ASN A 208 -6.47 -1.19 8.12
CA ASN A 208 -7.41 -0.19 8.66
C ASN A 208 -8.16 0.59 7.55
N ILE A 209 -8.60 -0.13 6.52
CA ILE A 209 -9.31 0.42 5.36
C ILE A 209 -10.83 0.22 5.53
N ARG A 210 -11.60 1.28 5.32
CA ARG A 210 -13.08 1.23 5.41
C ARG A 210 -13.69 0.59 4.18
N ARG A 211 -14.38 -0.55 4.36
CA ARG A 211 -15.03 -1.33 3.28
C ARG A 211 -15.98 -0.54 2.38
N TYR A 212 -16.73 0.44 2.91
CA TYR A 212 -17.89 1.01 2.22
C TYR A 212 -17.65 2.32 1.48
N SER A 213 -16.46 2.92 1.58
CA SER A 213 -16.28 4.33 1.19
C SER A 213 -15.04 4.66 0.35
N CYS A 214 -14.12 3.71 0.08
CA CYS A 214 -12.85 4.03 -0.59
C CYS A 214 -12.36 2.95 -1.59
N ASP A 215 -13.26 2.25 -2.29
CA ASP A 215 -12.91 1.03 -3.02
C ASP A 215 -11.82 1.19 -4.06
N ASP A 216 -11.83 2.31 -4.75
CA ASP A 216 -10.91 2.63 -5.82
C ASP A 216 -9.43 2.80 -5.38
N LEU A 217 -9.13 2.96 -4.09
CA LEU A 217 -7.74 3.03 -3.60
C LEU A 217 -7.16 1.64 -3.30
N TRP A 218 -7.92 0.74 -2.67
CA TRP A 218 -7.41 -0.60 -2.33
C TRP A 218 -7.53 -1.60 -3.48
N CYS A 219 -8.51 -1.44 -4.38
CA CYS A 219 -8.61 -2.27 -5.59
C CYS A 219 -7.55 -1.91 -6.63
N MET A 220 -6.72 -0.90 -6.35
CA MET A 220 -5.56 -0.49 -7.14
C MET A 220 -4.24 -0.79 -6.40
N ASP A 221 -4.27 -1.55 -5.31
CA ASP A 221 -3.06 -1.97 -4.59
C ASP A 221 -2.72 -3.44 -4.87
N ARG A 222 -1.65 -3.63 -5.64
CA ARG A 222 -1.09 -4.95 -5.94
C ARG A 222 -0.63 -5.70 -4.68
N GLY A 223 -0.16 -4.99 -3.64
CA GLY A 223 0.30 -5.61 -2.39
C GLY A 223 -0.82 -6.21 -1.55
N CYS A 224 -1.96 -5.51 -1.45
CA CYS A 224 -3.18 -6.08 -0.86
C CYS A 224 -3.65 -7.31 -1.64
N GLY A 225 -3.64 -7.25 -2.97
CA GLY A 225 -3.93 -8.38 -3.84
C GLY A 225 -3.03 -9.57 -3.55
N LEU A 226 -1.70 -9.37 -3.55
CA LEU A 226 -0.72 -10.41 -3.28
C LEU A 226 -0.95 -11.09 -1.92
N PHE A 227 -1.19 -10.30 -0.86
CA PHE A 227 -1.52 -10.86 0.46
C PHE A 227 -2.76 -11.76 0.42
N ALA A 228 -3.78 -11.35 -0.34
CA ALA A 228 -5.02 -12.13 -0.48
C ALA A 228 -4.93 -13.27 -1.51
N GLY A 229 -3.81 -13.44 -2.20
CA GLY A 229 -3.66 -14.42 -3.30
C GLY A 229 -4.35 -14.01 -4.60
N LEU A 230 -4.58 -12.72 -4.81
CA LEU A 230 -5.23 -12.12 -5.98
C LEU A 230 -4.27 -11.16 -6.72
N ASN A 231 -4.64 -10.73 -7.93
CA ASN A 231 -4.01 -9.59 -8.59
C ASN A 231 -4.29 -8.27 -7.83
N VAL A 232 -5.55 -7.99 -7.54
CA VAL A 232 -6.04 -6.87 -6.72
C VAL A 232 -7.26 -7.31 -5.89
N LEU A 233 -7.57 -6.57 -4.83
CA LEU A 233 -8.76 -6.83 -4.03
C LEU A 233 -10.08 -6.52 -4.78
N PRO A 234 -11.17 -7.25 -4.47
CA PRO A 234 -12.48 -6.98 -5.06
C PRO A 234 -13.03 -5.58 -4.75
N LYS A 235 -14.00 -5.14 -5.56
CA LYS A 235 -14.73 -3.88 -5.32
C LYS A 235 -15.71 -4.01 -4.15
N ASN A 236 -16.13 -2.87 -3.59
CA ASN A 236 -17.06 -2.82 -2.46
C ASN A 236 -18.37 -3.60 -2.71
N ALA A 237 -18.93 -3.53 -3.93
CA ALA A 237 -20.13 -4.27 -4.29
C ALA A 237 -19.97 -5.80 -4.09
N TRP A 238 -18.79 -6.33 -4.41
CA TRP A 238 -18.48 -7.74 -4.17
C TRP A 238 -18.45 -8.06 -2.67
N PHE A 239 -17.78 -7.25 -1.85
CA PHE A 239 -17.71 -7.47 -0.40
C PHE A 239 -19.09 -7.39 0.27
N SER A 240 -19.95 -6.49 -0.22
CA SER A 240 -21.33 -6.35 0.25
C SER A 240 -22.14 -7.59 -0.09
N SER A 241 -22.13 -8.01 -1.36
CA SER A 241 -22.80 -9.24 -1.82
C SER A 241 -22.29 -10.49 -1.11
N TYR A 242 -20.98 -10.57 -0.84
CA TYR A 242 -20.39 -11.67 -0.09
C TYR A 242 -20.95 -11.73 1.33
N SER A 243 -20.98 -10.60 2.04
CA SER A 243 -21.41 -10.54 3.44
C SER A 243 -22.86 -10.99 3.62
N HIS A 244 -23.74 -10.72 2.64
CA HIS A 244 -25.15 -11.18 2.66
C HIS A 244 -25.32 -12.69 2.55
N ARG A 245 -24.30 -13.43 2.10
CA ARG A 245 -24.35 -14.90 1.96
C ARG A 245 -23.78 -15.63 3.18
N VAL A 246 -23.19 -14.91 4.14
CA VAL A 246 -22.64 -15.52 5.35
C VAL A 246 -23.78 -15.80 6.33
N ILE A 247 -23.80 -17.02 6.86
CA ILE A 247 -24.80 -17.48 7.84
C ILE A 247 -24.13 -17.80 9.18
N ARG A 248 -24.94 -17.81 10.25
CA ARG A 248 -24.47 -17.99 11.63
C ARG A 248 -23.76 -19.32 11.84
N GLU A 249 -24.29 -20.39 11.26
CA GLU A 249 -23.77 -21.76 11.40
C GLU A 249 -22.33 -21.85 10.89
N THR A 250 -22.04 -21.20 9.76
CA THR A 250 -20.70 -21.13 9.17
C THR A 250 -19.74 -20.33 10.05
N ASN A 251 -20.19 -19.22 10.64
CA ASN A 251 -19.38 -18.45 11.59
C ASN A 251 -19.04 -19.27 12.83
N LEU A 252 -20.03 -19.96 13.40
CA LEU A 252 -19.83 -20.81 14.58
C LEU A 252 -18.89 -21.98 14.28
N ALA A 253 -19.04 -22.63 13.13
CA ALA A 253 -18.12 -23.69 12.71
C ALA A 253 -16.68 -23.20 12.57
N PHE A 254 -16.49 -22.01 11.98
CA PHE A 254 -15.18 -21.39 11.87
C PHE A 254 -14.59 -21.03 13.25
N LEU A 255 -15.38 -20.43 14.14
CA LEU A 255 -14.96 -20.10 15.51
C LEU A 255 -14.57 -21.35 16.30
N LYS A 256 -15.29 -22.48 16.14
CA LYS A 256 -14.91 -23.76 16.77
C LYS A 256 -13.55 -24.25 16.28
N GLY A 257 -13.30 -24.16 14.98
CA GLY A 257 -11.98 -24.53 14.44
C GLY A 257 -10.87 -23.61 14.93
N LEU A 258 -11.13 -22.30 15.05
CA LEU A 258 -10.17 -21.36 15.63
C LEU A 258 -9.92 -21.64 17.12
N HIS A 259 -10.97 -21.96 17.88
CA HIS A 259 -10.89 -22.39 19.27
C HIS A 259 -9.95 -23.56 19.46
N GLN A 260 -10.08 -24.58 18.62
CA GLN A 260 -9.16 -25.72 18.63
C GLN A 260 -7.72 -25.31 18.35
N ILE A 261 -7.48 -24.43 17.37
CA ILE A 261 -6.15 -23.88 17.07
C ILE A 261 -5.58 -23.13 18.27
N TRP A 262 -6.37 -22.28 18.93
CA TRP A 262 -5.89 -21.51 20.07
C TRP A 262 -5.55 -22.41 21.27
N ILE A 263 -6.37 -23.42 21.58
CA ILE A 263 -6.07 -24.41 22.63
C ILE A 263 -4.82 -25.21 22.31
N ASP A 264 -4.70 -25.76 21.09
CA ASP A 264 -3.57 -26.62 20.72
C ASP A 264 -2.22 -25.88 20.75
N ASN A 265 -2.25 -24.56 20.65
CA ASN A 265 -1.07 -23.70 20.73
C ASN A 265 -0.91 -23.00 22.10
N GLY A 266 -1.76 -23.31 23.09
CA GLY A 266 -1.71 -22.72 24.42
C GLY A 266 -1.91 -21.21 24.42
N LEU A 267 -2.74 -20.70 23.51
CA LEU A 267 -3.01 -19.27 23.33
C LEU A 267 -4.17 -18.76 24.19
N LEU A 268 -5.02 -19.66 24.70
CA LEU A 268 -6.08 -19.34 25.66
C LEU A 268 -5.66 -19.74 27.07
N SER A 269 -6.09 -18.96 28.06
CA SER A 269 -6.04 -19.31 29.47
C SER A 269 -7.27 -20.13 29.87
N ASN A 270 -7.39 -20.48 31.14
CA ASN A 270 -8.56 -21.17 31.69
C ASN A 270 -9.66 -20.21 32.15
N THR A 271 -9.63 -18.96 31.69
CA THR A 271 -10.59 -17.91 32.04
C THR A 271 -11.17 -17.29 30.78
N SER A 272 -12.47 -17.01 30.80
CA SER A 272 -13.14 -16.29 29.72
C SER A 272 -13.96 -15.13 30.29
N ASN A 273 -13.83 -13.96 29.66
CA ASN A 273 -14.59 -12.77 29.98
C ASN A 273 -15.64 -12.52 28.90
N LEU A 274 -16.92 -12.54 29.28
CA LEU A 274 -18.04 -12.31 28.40
C LEU A 274 -18.60 -10.91 28.64
N ASP A 275 -18.77 -10.17 27.55
CA ASP A 275 -19.38 -8.85 27.60
C ASP A 275 -20.30 -8.63 26.39
N PHE A 276 -21.35 -7.85 26.61
CA PHE A 276 -22.24 -7.41 25.57
C PHE A 276 -21.73 -6.10 24.97
N THR A 277 -21.66 -6.04 23.65
CA THR A 277 -21.35 -4.84 22.90
C THR A 277 -22.47 -4.48 21.96
N THR A 278 -22.80 -3.19 21.92
CA THR A 278 -23.84 -2.65 21.08
C THR A 278 -23.24 -2.15 19.76
N ILE A 279 -23.78 -2.64 18.64
CA ILE A 279 -23.41 -2.20 17.28
C ILE A 279 -24.52 -1.26 16.76
N PRO A 280 -24.29 0.07 16.75
CA PRO A 280 -25.30 1.03 16.31
C PRO A 280 -25.73 0.80 14.86
N TYR A 281 -27.03 0.88 14.63
CA TYR A 281 -27.61 0.81 13.30
C TYR A 281 -28.13 2.19 12.88
N TRP A 282 -28.00 2.52 11.58
CA TRP A 282 -28.27 3.86 11.05
C TRP A 282 -29.19 3.86 9.83
N GLY A 283 -29.83 2.72 9.53
CA GLY A 283 -30.82 2.56 8.45
C GLY A 283 -32.25 2.47 8.99
N ASP A 284 -33.14 1.83 8.23
CA ASP A 284 -34.50 1.47 8.70
C ASP A 284 -34.43 0.44 9.82
N ASP A 285 -34.77 0.87 11.02
CA ASP A 285 -34.47 0.20 12.28
C ASP A 285 -35.69 -0.48 12.91
N SER A 286 -36.80 -0.57 12.15
CA SER A 286 -38.08 -1.17 12.55
C SER A 286 -38.01 -2.62 13.02
N HIS A 287 -36.95 -3.34 12.66
CA HIS A 287 -36.72 -4.74 13.00
C HIS A 287 -35.73 -4.95 14.16
N LEU A 288 -35.14 -3.88 14.70
CA LEU A 288 -34.10 -3.94 15.73
C LEU A 288 -34.61 -3.45 17.09
N GLU A 289 -33.97 -3.94 18.14
CA GLU A 289 -34.25 -3.55 19.52
C GLU A 289 -33.33 -2.40 19.95
N ASN A 290 -33.76 -1.63 20.95
CA ASN A 290 -32.94 -0.56 21.51
C ASN A 290 -31.99 -1.14 22.56
N ASN A 291 -30.67 -1.06 22.31
CA ASN A 291 -29.64 -1.51 23.25
C ASN A 291 -28.85 -0.33 23.80
N TRP A 292 -28.40 -0.46 25.04
CA TRP A 292 -27.57 0.56 25.68
C TRP A 292 -26.19 0.65 25.03
N SER A 293 -25.78 1.83 24.60
CA SER A 293 -24.43 2.07 24.07
C SER A 293 -23.61 2.89 25.06
N GLY A 294 -22.68 2.26 25.77
CA GLY A 294 -21.82 2.94 26.74
C GLY A 294 -21.04 4.12 26.14
N LYS A 295 -20.53 3.96 24.92
CA LYS A 295 -19.80 5.03 24.19
C LYS A 295 -20.67 6.25 23.85
N ARG A 296 -21.98 6.06 23.69
CA ARG A 296 -22.94 7.13 23.33
C ARG A 296 -23.77 7.59 24.52
N ASN A 297 -23.68 6.89 25.65
CA ASN A 297 -24.42 7.13 26.88
C ASN A 297 -25.95 7.21 26.66
N LYS A 298 -26.48 6.34 25.78
CA LYS A 298 -27.93 6.23 25.50
C LYS A 298 -28.30 4.86 24.94
N ALA A 299 -29.57 4.48 25.11
CA ALA A 299 -30.18 3.39 24.37
C ALA A 299 -30.51 3.85 22.94
N LEU A 300 -30.23 3.01 21.94
CA LEU A 300 -30.46 3.30 20.53
C LEU A 300 -30.65 2.01 19.73
N SER A 301 -31.34 2.13 18.59
CA SER A 301 -31.62 0.96 17.76
C SER A 301 -30.34 0.37 17.18
N SER A 302 -30.13 -0.91 17.44
CA SER A 302 -28.83 -1.56 17.27
C SER A 302 -28.92 -3.07 17.27
N MET A 303 -27.85 -3.71 16.80
CA MET A 303 -27.64 -5.14 17.04
C MET A 303 -26.88 -5.31 18.34
N LEU A 304 -27.38 -6.18 19.22
CA LEU A 304 -26.64 -6.64 20.38
C LEU A 304 -25.72 -7.79 19.95
N ALA A 305 -24.47 -7.72 20.38
CA ALA A 305 -23.48 -8.75 20.16
C ALA A 305 -22.81 -9.13 21.47
N VAL A 306 -22.41 -10.38 21.59
CA VAL A 306 -21.57 -10.88 22.68
C VAL A 306 -20.16 -11.10 22.16
N LEU A 307 -19.17 -10.81 22.99
CA LEU A 307 -17.79 -11.21 22.77
C LEU A 307 -17.32 -11.98 24.00
N ALA A 308 -16.76 -13.17 23.80
CA ALA A 308 -16.02 -13.89 24.83
C ALA A 308 -14.53 -13.76 24.50
N GLN A 309 -13.78 -13.16 25.41
CA GLN A 309 -12.34 -12.97 25.25
C GLN A 309 -11.58 -13.61 26.41
N ASP A 310 -10.42 -14.13 26.09
CA ASP A 310 -9.43 -14.52 27.09
C ASP A 310 -8.82 -13.25 27.73
N PRO A 311 -8.88 -13.08 29.06
CA PRO A 311 -8.43 -11.84 29.70
C PRO A 311 -6.92 -11.65 29.70
N ASP A 312 -6.13 -12.73 29.63
CA ASP A 312 -4.67 -12.68 29.68
C ASP A 312 -4.06 -12.32 28.32
N SER A 313 -4.55 -12.96 27.25
CA SER A 313 -4.07 -12.76 25.87
C SER A 313 -4.84 -11.67 25.11
N GLY A 314 -6.08 -11.39 25.51
CA GLY A 314 -7.00 -10.51 24.78
C GLY A 314 -7.57 -11.14 23.50
N ILE A 315 -7.38 -12.44 23.27
CA ILE A 315 -7.94 -13.14 22.11
C ILE A 315 -9.45 -13.25 22.28
N ILE A 316 -10.19 -12.83 21.25
CA ILE A 316 -11.64 -13.05 21.16
C ILE A 316 -11.86 -14.47 20.63
N ASP A 317 -12.32 -15.34 21.51
CA ASP A 317 -12.52 -16.78 21.27
C ASP A 317 -13.91 -17.07 20.66
N TYR A 318 -14.91 -16.31 21.09
CA TYR A 318 -16.28 -16.46 20.62
C TYR A 318 -16.94 -15.11 20.42
N GLY A 319 -17.88 -15.06 19.49
CA GLY A 319 -18.78 -13.94 19.34
C GLY A 319 -20.02 -14.31 18.56
N ASP A 320 -21.12 -13.68 18.92
CA ASP A 320 -22.40 -13.77 18.21
C ASP A 320 -22.98 -12.36 18.08
N ALA A 321 -23.62 -12.07 16.96
CA ALA A 321 -24.23 -10.79 16.65
C ALA A 321 -25.63 -11.05 16.09
N ASP A 322 -26.62 -10.34 16.63
CA ASP A 322 -28.09 -10.56 16.47
C ASP A 322 -28.74 -11.23 17.70
N ILE A 323 -28.22 -10.91 18.89
CA ILE A 323 -28.83 -11.34 20.16
C ILE A 323 -30.06 -10.45 20.42
N ARG A 324 -31.18 -11.09 20.75
CA ARG A 324 -32.42 -10.43 21.14
C ARG A 324 -32.55 -10.39 22.65
N HIS A 325 -33.22 -9.37 23.20
CA HIS A 325 -33.43 -9.17 24.64
C HIS A 325 -33.95 -10.44 25.34
N LYS A 326 -34.89 -11.14 24.69
CA LYS A 326 -35.48 -12.38 25.21
C LYS A 326 -34.49 -13.55 25.34
N ASN A 327 -33.37 -13.52 24.61
CA ASN A 327 -32.36 -14.59 24.57
C ASN A 327 -31.06 -14.18 25.30
N GLU A 328 -30.92 -12.93 25.76
CA GLU A 328 -29.67 -12.40 26.35
C GLU A 328 -29.14 -13.29 27.48
N SER A 329 -30.02 -13.67 28.40
CA SER A 329 -29.60 -14.45 29.57
C SER A 329 -29.10 -15.85 29.21
N ASP A 330 -29.50 -16.41 28.06
CA ASP A 330 -29.16 -17.76 27.64
C ASP A 330 -27.80 -17.86 26.95
N VAL A 331 -27.23 -16.72 26.53
CA VAL A 331 -25.95 -16.62 25.83
C VAL A 331 -24.80 -17.26 26.62
N VAL A 332 -24.85 -17.20 27.96
CA VAL A 332 -23.85 -17.85 28.83
C VAL A 332 -23.83 -19.37 28.61
N LEU A 333 -25.00 -19.98 28.45
CA LEU A 333 -25.13 -21.42 28.22
C LEU A 333 -24.72 -21.78 26.79
N GLU A 334 -25.07 -20.95 25.80
CA GLU A 334 -24.63 -21.13 24.41
C GLU A 334 -23.10 -21.09 24.29
N TYR A 335 -22.44 -20.18 25.00
CA TYR A 335 -20.98 -20.13 25.06
C TYR A 335 -20.37 -21.36 25.74
N LEU A 336 -20.95 -21.82 26.84
CA LEU A 336 -20.49 -23.04 27.51
C LEU A 336 -20.63 -24.27 26.61
N ASP A 337 -21.72 -24.37 25.85
CA ASP A 337 -21.90 -25.43 24.86
C ASP A 337 -20.85 -25.34 23.74
N PHE A 338 -20.56 -24.13 23.26
CA PHE A 338 -19.47 -23.89 22.30
C PHE A 338 -18.10 -24.36 22.84
N TYR A 339 -17.75 -23.96 24.07
CA TYR A 339 -16.47 -24.27 24.69
C TYR A 339 -16.31 -25.78 24.95
N ARG A 340 -17.35 -26.41 25.51
CA ARG A 340 -17.33 -27.84 25.89
C ARG A 340 -17.32 -28.76 24.68
N GLN A 341 -18.06 -28.43 23.62
CA GLN A 341 -18.09 -29.25 22.40
C GLN A 341 -16.74 -29.30 21.67
N THR A 342 -15.87 -28.33 21.94
CA THR A 342 -14.61 -28.19 21.21
C THR A 342 -13.41 -28.65 22.05
N THR A 343 -13.49 -28.55 23.37
CA THR A 343 -12.40 -28.98 24.25
C THR A 343 -12.30 -30.51 24.32
N SER A 344 -11.40 -31.10 23.53
CA SER A 344 -11.03 -32.53 23.61
C SER A 344 -10.12 -32.83 24.82
N GLY A 345 -10.59 -32.50 26.03
CA GLY A 345 -9.95 -32.88 27.31
C GLY A 345 -8.60 -32.22 27.65
N LYS A 346 -8.16 -31.20 26.90
CA LYS A 346 -6.87 -30.51 27.14
C LYS A 346 -6.94 -29.33 28.10
N GLN A 347 -8.10 -28.67 28.23
CA GLN A 347 -8.19 -27.39 28.97
C GLN A 347 -9.59 -27.10 29.51
N ASP A 348 -9.81 -27.37 30.78
CA ASP A 348 -11.07 -27.02 31.44
C ASP A 348 -11.14 -25.52 31.74
N LEU A 349 -12.24 -24.91 31.33
CA LEU A 349 -12.60 -23.54 31.73
C LEU A 349 -12.86 -23.51 33.23
N LYS A 350 -12.08 -22.71 33.96
CA LYS A 350 -12.19 -22.59 35.43
C LYS A 350 -12.98 -21.37 35.86
N TYR A 351 -12.83 -20.28 35.12
CA TYR A 351 -13.43 -19.00 35.48
C TYR A 351 -14.20 -18.43 34.30
N LEU A 352 -15.45 -18.07 34.56
CA LEU A 352 -16.31 -17.36 33.64
C LEU A 352 -16.63 -16.01 34.28
N VAL A 353 -16.22 -14.92 33.64
CA VAL A 353 -16.31 -13.57 34.17
C VAL A 353 -17.30 -12.79 33.31
N PHE A 354 -18.27 -12.15 33.95
CA PHE A 354 -19.26 -11.28 33.32
C PHE A 354 -19.93 -10.39 34.38
N ASP A 355 -20.66 -9.34 33.95
CA ASP A 355 -21.44 -8.51 34.87
C ASP A 355 -22.61 -9.30 35.48
N SER A 356 -22.97 -8.97 36.72
CA SER A 356 -24.11 -9.47 37.49
C SER A 356 -25.45 -9.52 36.73
N LYS A 357 -25.62 -8.70 35.69
CA LYS A 357 -26.84 -8.65 34.86
C LYS A 357 -26.72 -9.40 33.53
N PHE A 358 -25.58 -10.01 33.26
CA PHE A 358 -25.32 -10.72 32.00
C PHE A 358 -26.24 -11.94 31.84
N THR A 359 -26.55 -12.62 32.93
CA THR A 359 -27.45 -13.77 32.96
C THR A 359 -28.33 -13.75 34.21
N ASN A 360 -29.26 -14.69 34.30
CA ASN A 360 -30.22 -14.80 35.40
C ASN A 360 -29.83 -15.92 36.39
N TYR A 361 -30.47 -15.93 37.56
CA TYR A 361 -30.20 -16.94 38.59
C TYR A 361 -30.51 -18.37 38.17
N GLU A 362 -31.49 -18.57 37.27
CA GLU A 362 -31.84 -19.90 36.77
C GLU A 362 -30.68 -20.50 35.97
N ASN A 363 -30.07 -19.71 35.08
CA ASN A 363 -28.92 -20.13 34.29
C ASN A 363 -27.65 -20.28 35.14
N LEU A 364 -27.46 -19.48 36.18
CA LEU A 364 -26.33 -19.64 37.13
C LEU A 364 -26.40 -20.94 37.94
N SER A 365 -27.59 -21.51 38.11
CA SER A 365 -27.77 -22.76 38.86
C SER A 365 -27.46 -24.03 38.06
N ARG A 366 -27.21 -23.89 36.75
CA ARG A 366 -26.86 -24.97 35.82
C ARG A 366 -25.36 -25.06 35.64
#